data_AF-A0A353E6W8-F1
#
_entry.id   AF-A0A353E6W8-F1
#
_cell.length_a   1.000
_cell.length_b   1.000
_cell.length_c   1.000
_cell.angle_alpha   90.00
_cell.angle_beta   90.00
_cell.angle_gamma   90.00
#
_symmetry.space_group_name_H-M   'P 1'
#
loop_
_entity.id
_entity.type
_entity.pdbx_description
1 polymer ?
#
loop_
_entity_poly.entity_id
_entity_poly.type
_entity_poly.pdbx_seq_one_letter_code
_entity_poly.pdbx_strand_id
1 'polypeptide(L)' 'MTLYPKLIEEALATVIYPGTKKNLIESEMLADTPSINGMK' A
#
# COMPACT_ATOMS: atom_id res chain seq x y z
N MET A 1 16.29 -7.84 1.13
CA MET A 1 15.43 -7.82 2.33
C MET A 1 14.41 -6.71 2.12
N THR A 2 13.22 -7.03 1.61
CA THR A 2 12.13 -6.06 1.36
C THR A 2 11.63 -5.57 2.71
N LEU A 3 12.11 -4.39 3.11
CA LEU A 3 12.27 -4.10 4.54
C LEU A 3 10.93 -3.91 5.28
N TYR A 4 9.81 -3.58 4.64
CA TYR A 4 8.55 -3.37 5.38
C TYR A 4 7.27 -3.61 4.54
N PRO A 5 6.92 -4.86 4.16
CA PRO A 5 5.68 -5.13 3.43
C PRO A 5 4.45 -4.70 4.25
N LYS A 6 4.43 -5.05 5.54
CA LYS A 6 3.32 -4.77 6.45
C LYS A 6 3.07 -3.28 6.69
N LEU A 7 4.13 -2.48 6.83
CA LEU A 7 4.00 -1.02 7.02
C LEU A 7 3.42 -0.34 5.77
N ILE A 8 3.83 -0.80 4.59
CA ILE A 8 3.32 -0.29 3.31
C ILE A 8 1.83 -0.62 3.19
N GLU A 9 1.44 -1.86 3.49
CA GLU A 9 0.03 -2.27 3.49
C GLU A 9 -0.82 -1.45 4.47
N GLU A 10 -0.35 -1.28 5.71
CA GLU A 10 -1.05 -0.48 6.71
C GLU A 10 -1.21 0.98 6.29
N ALA A 11 -0.16 1.60 5.72
CA ALA A 11 -0.24 2.96 5.21
C ALA A 11 -1.23 3.09 4.04
N LEU A 12 -1.20 2.17 3.09
CA LEU A 12 -2.09 2.17 1.92
C LEU A 12 -3.54 1.85 2.30
N ALA A 13 -3.77 1.09 3.37
CA ALA A 13 -5.11 0.85 3.92
C ALA A 13 -5.75 2.11 4.52
N THR A 14 -4.95 3.10 4.95
CA THR A 14 -5.50 4.39 5.44
C THR A 14 -5.95 5.32 4.32
N VAL A 15 -5.50 5.10 3.09
CA VAL A 15 -5.84 5.96 1.94
C VAL A 15 -7.13 5.44 1.30
N ILE A 16 -8.24 6.04 1.70
CA ILE A 16 -9.59 5.70 1.22
C ILE A 16 -10.00 6.64 0.08
N TYR A 17 -10.43 6.09 -1.04
CA TYR A 17 -11.00 6.88 -2.13
C TYR A 17 -12.43 7.32 -1.79
N PRO A 18 -12.76 8.63 -1.88
CA PRO A 18 -14.08 9.14 -1.50
C PRO A 18 -15.23 8.64 -2.39
N GLY A 19 -14.95 8.27 -3.66
CA GLY A 19 -15.97 7.79 -4.59
C GLY A 19 -16.39 6.34 -4.37
N THR A 20 -15.42 5.45 -4.09
CA THR A 20 -15.67 4.00 -3.90
C THR A 20 -15.74 3.61 -2.43
N LYS A 21 -15.29 4.48 -1.51
CA LYS A 21 -15.09 4.22 -0.09
C LYS A 21 -14.19 3.03 0.21
N LYS A 22 -13.40 2.61 -0.78
CA LYS A 22 -12.42 1.52 -0.66
C LYS A 22 -11.03 2.10 -0.50
N ASN A 23 -10.19 1.40 0.24
CA ASN A 23 -8.77 1.72 0.30
C ASN A 23 -8.00 1.11 -0.89
N LEU A 24 -6.72 1.47 -1.03
CA LEU A 24 -5.84 0.97 -2.10
C LEU A 24 -5.64 -0.56 -2.06
N ILE A 25 -5.71 -1.16 -0.88
CA ILE A 25 -5.57 -2.61 -0.68
C ILE A 25 -6.83 -3.34 -1.14
N GLU A 26 -8.00 -2.88 -0.71
CA GLU A 26 -9.32 -3.39 -1.10
C GLU A 26 -9.64 -3.19 -2.58
N SER A 27 -8.94 -2.26 -3.21
CA SER A 27 -9.04 -2.00 -4.65
C SER A 27 -8.04 -2.85 -5.45
N GLU A 28 -7.29 -3.75 -4.79
CA GLU A 28 -6.24 -4.59 -5.40
C GLU A 28 -5.21 -3.76 -6.18
N MET A 29 -4.96 -2.52 -5.74
CA MET A 29 -4.04 -1.57 -6.39
C MET A 29 -2.60 -1.67 -5.83
N LEU A 30 -2.30 -2.73 -5.09
CA LEU A 30 -0.98 -3.03 -4.56
C LEU A 30 -0.21 -3.92 -5.56
N ALA A 31 1.05 -3.57 -5.86
CA ALA A 31 1.91 -4.42 -6.68
C ALA A 31 2.33 -5.69 -5.92
N ASP A 32 2.61 -6.79 -6.63
CA ASP A 32 2.98 -8.10 -6.05
C ASP A 32 4.19 -8.05 -5.11
N THR A 33 5.09 -7.06 -5.29
CA THR A 33 6.27 -6.88 -4.46
C THR A 33 6.42 -5.41 -4.08
N PRO A 34 5.67 -4.94 -3.06
CA PRO A 34 5.76 -3.56 -2.63
C PRO A 34 7.15 -3.28 -2.04
N SER A 35 7.81 -2.24 -2.54
CA SER A 35 9.13 -1.83 -2.07
C SER A 35 9.24 -0.31 -2.03
N ILE A 36 9.92 0.22 -1.02
CA ILE A 36 10.20 1.65 -0.89
C ILE A 36 11.59 1.88 -1.47
N ASN A 37 11.67 2.40 -2.70
CA ASN A 37 12.92 2.78 -3.37
C ASN A 37 13.45 4.14 -2.84
N GLY A 38 13.38 4.35 -1.53
CA GLY A 38 13.71 5.59 -0.84
C GLY A 38 14.82 5.47 0.21
N MET A 39 15.18 4.24 0.59
CA MET A 39 16.40 3.98 1.38
C MET A 39 17.57 3.83 0.41
N LYS A 40 18.18 4.98 0.07
CA LYS A 40 19.47 5.02 -0.63
C LYS A 40 20.60 4.69 0.33
#